data_AF-A0A2E8H9U5-F1
#
_entry.id   AF-A0A2E8H9U5-F1
#
_cell.length_a   1.000
_cell.length_b   1.000
_cell.length_c   1.000
_cell.angle_alpha   90.00
_cell.angle_beta   90.00
_cell.angle_gamma   90.00
#
_symmetry.space_group_name_H-M   'P 1'
#
loop_
_entity.id
_entity.type
_entity.pdbx_description
1 polymer ?
#
loop_
_entity_poly.entity_id
_entity_poly.type
_entity_poly.pdbx_seq_one_letter_code
_entity_poly.pdbx_strand_id
1 'polypeptide(L)'
;MSLVSFNPFAILVATVVTFALGALWYGVLFNQAWLRLNGYGSKSETELDEMKADASKAYVVSFVCNGLTAAALTVLADYIILDTIPQALKLALLVFGGFVGPVGLIANFYSDRPIGAWLLDGAYQLIYLILMSIIVVLWL
;
A
#
# COMPACT_ATOMS: atom_id res chain seq x y z
N MET A 1 -8.96 25.29 -16.38
CA MET A 1 -8.22 24.17 -15.76
C MET A 1 -7.77 23.26 -16.88
N SER A 2 -6.48 23.03 -17.03
CA SER A 2 -5.99 21.95 -17.88
C SER A 2 -6.55 20.62 -17.36
N LEU A 3 -6.79 19.67 -18.27
CA LEU A 3 -7.01 18.29 -17.87
C LEU A 3 -5.76 17.84 -17.12
N VAL A 4 -5.93 17.21 -15.95
CA VAL A 4 -4.84 16.57 -15.20
C VAL A 4 -4.00 15.74 -16.17
N SER A 5 -2.66 15.81 -16.07
CA SER A 5 -1.75 14.91 -16.78
C SER A 5 -2.00 13.46 -16.34
N PHE A 6 -2.96 12.82 -17.00
CA PHE A 6 -3.45 11.50 -16.62
C PHE A 6 -2.72 10.47 -17.47
N ASN A 7 -1.55 10.02 -17.02
CA ASN A 7 -0.80 8.96 -17.69
C ASN A 7 -1.27 7.58 -17.16
N PRO A 8 -2.16 6.85 -17.86
CA PRO A 8 -2.72 5.60 -17.35
C PRO A 8 -1.65 4.51 -17.24
N PHE A 9 -0.57 4.62 -18.03
CA PHE A 9 0.55 3.70 -17.97
C PHE A 9 1.34 3.86 -16.67
N ALA A 10 1.59 5.09 -16.23
CA ALA A 10 2.24 5.37 -14.94
C ALA A 10 1.43 4.81 -13.76
N ILE A 11 0.11 5.00 -13.79
CA ILE A 11 -0.81 4.47 -12.78
C ILE A 11 -0.76 2.94 -12.76
N LEU A 12 -0.79 2.29 -13.92
CA LEU A 12 -0.71 0.84 -14.01
C LEU A 12 0.63 0.32 -13.46
N VAL A 13 1.75 0.96 -13.82
CA VAL A 13 3.09 0.61 -13.30
C VAL A 13 3.13 0.76 -11.78
N ALA A 14 2.65 1.88 -11.24
CA ALA A 14 2.55 2.11 -9.79
C ALA A 14 1.75 0.99 -9.09
N THR A 15 0.61 0.63 -9.69
CA THR A 15 -0.28 -0.41 -9.16
C THR A 15 0.40 -1.77 -9.11
N VAL A 16 1.06 -2.18 -10.21
CA VAL A 16 1.74 -3.46 -10.31
C VAL A 16 2.93 -3.53 -9.35
N VAL A 17 3.74 -2.46 -9.27
CA VAL A 17 4.88 -2.40 -8.35
C VAL A 17 4.43 -2.55 -6.90
N THR A 18 3.37 -1.85 -6.48
CA THR A 18 2.84 -2.00 -5.12
C THR A 18 2.24 -3.37 -4.87
N PHE A 19 1.50 -3.91 -5.83
CA PHE A 19 0.93 -5.24 -5.68
C PHE A 19 2.02 -6.32 -5.52
N ALA A 20 3.08 -6.24 -6.34
CA ALA A 20 4.24 -7.11 -6.22
C ALA A 20 4.98 -6.91 -4.88
N LEU A 21 5.10 -5.67 -4.40
CA LEU A 21 5.66 -5.38 -3.09
C LEU A 21 4.85 -6.07 -1.98
N GLY A 22 3.51 -6.08 -2.07
CA GLY A 22 2.67 -6.79 -1.09
C GLY A 22 2.97 -8.29 -1.04
N ALA A 23 3.10 -8.93 -2.19
CA ALA A 23 3.47 -10.34 -2.28
C ALA A 23 4.87 -10.61 -1.70
N LEU A 24 5.84 -9.75 -1.99
CA LEU A 24 7.19 -9.85 -1.44
C LEU A 24 7.19 -9.62 0.09
N TRP A 25 6.48 -8.61 0.56
CA TRP A 25 6.45 -8.19 1.96
C TRP A 25 5.80 -9.24 2.85
N TYR A 26 4.55 -9.61 2.55
CA TYR A 26 3.77 -10.53 3.37
C TYR A 26 4.00 -11.99 3.02
N GLY A 27 4.43 -12.32 1.79
CA GLY A 27 4.68 -13.69 1.38
C GLY A 27 6.09 -14.18 1.69
N VAL A 28 7.10 -13.30 1.65
CA VAL A 28 8.52 -13.70 1.75
C VAL A 28 9.21 -13.03 2.94
N LEU A 29 9.30 -11.70 2.97
CA LEU A 29 10.15 -10.99 3.92
C LEU A 29 9.63 -11.07 5.37
N PHE A 30 8.32 -10.88 5.55
CA PHE A 30 7.69 -10.75 6.86
C PHE A 30 6.54 -11.73 7.07
N ASN A 31 6.49 -12.82 6.31
CA ASN A 31 5.42 -13.82 6.40
C ASN A 31 5.20 -14.34 7.84
N GLN A 32 6.26 -14.80 8.50
CA GLN A 32 6.17 -15.33 9.87
C GLN A 32 5.69 -14.27 10.88
N ALA A 33 6.15 -13.01 10.72
CA ALA A 33 5.70 -11.91 11.56
C ALA A 33 4.22 -11.61 11.33
N TRP A 34 3.79 -11.55 10.06
CA TRP A 34 2.40 -11.31 9.69
C TRP A 34 1.48 -12.42 10.22
N LEU A 35 1.85 -13.69 10.07
CA LEU A 35 1.09 -14.82 10.59
C LEU A 35 0.91 -14.71 12.11
N ARG A 36 1.99 -14.47 12.86
CA ARG A 36 1.93 -14.34 14.32
C ARG A 36 1.08 -13.14 14.75
N LEU A 37 1.27 -11.98 14.13
CA LEU A 37 0.58 -10.73 14.49
C LEU A 37 -0.92 -10.75 14.13
N ASN A 38 -1.32 -11.61 13.18
CA ASN A 38 -2.72 -11.81 12.79
C ASN A 38 -3.36 -13.07 13.42
N GLY A 39 -2.69 -13.71 14.39
CA GLY A 39 -3.25 -14.87 15.11
C GLY A 39 -3.22 -16.19 14.34
N TYR A 40 -2.44 -16.28 13.27
CA TYR A 40 -2.27 -17.48 12.44
C TYR A 40 -1.02 -18.30 12.78
N GLY A 41 -0.25 -17.90 13.81
CA GLY A 41 1.02 -18.55 14.16
C GLY A 41 0.92 -20.01 14.60
N SER A 42 -0.27 -20.50 14.96
CA SER A 42 -0.51 -21.89 15.35
C SER A 42 -1.17 -22.73 14.25
N LYS A 43 -1.44 -22.17 13.07
CA LYS A 43 -2.09 -22.89 11.97
C LYS A 43 -1.09 -23.84 11.30
N SER A 44 -1.57 -25.02 10.93
CA SER A 44 -0.84 -25.99 10.11
C SER A 44 -0.66 -25.49 8.67
N GLU A 45 0.31 -26.05 7.95
CA GLU A 45 0.54 -25.70 6.53
C GLU A 45 -0.70 -25.92 5.67
N THR A 46 -1.45 -26.99 5.92
CA THR A 46 -2.71 -27.29 5.22
C THR A 46 -3.76 -26.20 5.44
N GLU A 47 -3.93 -25.71 6.68
CA GLU A 47 -4.88 -24.62 6.97
C GLU A 47 -4.44 -23.30 6.33
N LEU A 48 -3.13 -23.06 6.23
CA LEU A 48 -2.61 -21.87 5.56
C LEU A 48 -2.80 -21.92 4.04
N ASP A 49 -2.70 -23.11 3.43
CA ASP A 49 -2.91 -23.28 2.00
C ASP A 49 -4.39 -23.15 1.61
N GLU A 50 -5.31 -23.66 2.44
CA GLU A 50 -6.76 -23.42 2.28
C GLU A 50 -7.07 -21.91 2.33
N MET A 51 -6.48 -21.19 3.29
CA MET A 51 -6.65 -19.72 3.37
C MET A 51 -6.14 -19.00 2.12
N LYS A 52 -5.04 -19.45 1.51
CA LYS A 52 -4.51 -18.86 0.27
C LYS A 52 -5.44 -19.12 -0.91
N ALA A 53 -6.05 -20.30 -0.99
CA ALA A 53 -6.99 -20.64 -2.06
C ALA A 53 -8.21 -19.70 -2.06
N ASP A 54 -8.69 -19.33 -0.87
CA ASP A 54 -9.83 -18.42 -0.70
C ASP A 54 -9.46 -16.93 -0.82
N ALA A 55 -8.16 -16.60 -0.87
CA ALA A 55 -7.68 -15.21 -0.90
C ALA A 55 -7.81 -14.53 -2.29
N SER A 56 -8.25 -15.25 -3.33
CA SER A 56 -8.37 -14.71 -4.69
C SER A 56 -9.17 -13.42 -4.76
N LYS A 57 -10.31 -13.36 -4.05
CA LYS A 57 -11.14 -12.15 -3.95
C LYS A 57 -10.40 -10.99 -3.30
N ALA A 58 -9.63 -11.26 -2.24
CA ALA A 58 -8.85 -10.24 -1.54
C ALA A 58 -7.78 -9.64 -2.47
N TYR A 59 -7.06 -10.48 -3.23
CA TYR A 59 -6.06 -10.00 -4.19
C TYR A 59 -6.63 -9.08 -5.27
N VAL A 60 -7.78 -9.44 -5.84
CA VAL A 60 -8.46 -8.60 -6.84
C VAL A 60 -8.86 -7.25 -6.25
N VAL A 61 -9.47 -7.26 -5.06
CA VAL A 61 -9.86 -6.03 -4.36
C VAL A 61 -8.62 -5.17 -4.05
N SER A 62 -7.55 -5.77 -3.53
CA SER A 62 -6.29 -5.07 -3.26
C SER A 62 -5.69 -4.43 -4.50
N PHE A 63 -5.67 -5.13 -5.63
CA PHE A 63 -5.15 -4.58 -6.89
C PHE A 63 -5.96 -3.35 -7.35
N VAL A 64 -7.29 -3.42 -7.29
CA VAL A 64 -8.16 -2.30 -7.64
C VAL A 64 -7.96 -1.12 -6.68
N CYS A 65 -7.92 -1.38 -5.37
CA CYS A 65 -7.66 -0.35 -4.37
C CYS A 65 -6.30 0.33 -4.57
N ASN A 66 -5.25 -0.44 -4.86
CA ASN A 66 -3.93 0.10 -5.19
C ASN A 66 -3.99 1.02 -6.43
N GLY A 67 -4.73 0.63 -7.47
CA GLY A 67 -4.93 1.46 -8.65
C GLY A 67 -5.65 2.78 -8.35
N LEU A 68 -6.67 2.73 -7.49
CA LEU A 68 -7.36 3.93 -7.03
C LEU A 68 -6.43 4.85 -6.22
N THR A 69 -5.58 4.29 -5.35
CA THR A 69 -4.57 5.07 -4.62
C THR A 69 -3.55 5.71 -5.56
N ALA A 70 -3.04 4.98 -6.55
CA ALA A 70 -2.10 5.50 -7.53
C ALA A 70 -2.72 6.63 -8.39
N ALA A 71 -3.98 6.47 -8.80
CA ALA A 71 -4.72 7.52 -9.52
C ALA A 71 -4.92 8.77 -8.65
N ALA A 72 -5.28 8.61 -7.37
CA ALA A 72 -5.42 9.72 -6.44
C ALA A 72 -4.09 10.45 -6.22
N LEU A 73 -2.98 9.72 -6.06
CA LEU A 73 -1.64 10.33 -5.96
C LEU A 73 -1.26 11.10 -7.23
N THR A 74 -1.62 10.60 -8.41
CA THR A 74 -1.39 11.30 -9.69
C THR A 74 -2.13 12.64 -9.71
N VAL A 75 -3.41 12.65 -9.36
CA VAL A 75 -4.22 13.88 -9.29
C VAL A 75 -3.64 14.87 -8.28
N LEU A 76 -3.25 14.39 -7.10
CA LEU A 76 -2.64 15.24 -6.07
C LEU A 76 -1.32 15.85 -6.56
N ALA A 77 -0.45 15.04 -7.16
CA ALA A 77 0.85 15.48 -7.64
C ALA A 77 0.74 16.48 -8.81
N ASP A 78 -0.22 16.30 -9.71
CA ASP A 78 -0.51 17.26 -10.79
C ASP A 78 -1.05 18.60 -10.25
N TYR A 79 -2.00 18.57 -9.31
CA TYR A 79 -2.59 19.78 -8.74
C TYR A 79 -1.61 20.65 -7.94
N ILE A 80 -0.64 20.03 -7.27
CA ILE A 80 0.39 20.76 -6.52
C ILE A 80 1.70 20.92 -7.31
N ILE A 81 1.68 20.55 -8.60
CA ILE A 81 2.75 20.76 -9.59
C ILE A 81 4.08 20.16 -9.10
N LEU A 82 4.09 18.84 -8.89
CA LEU A 82 5.30 18.11 -8.50
C LEU A 82 6.09 17.63 -9.71
N ASP A 83 7.39 17.89 -9.69
CA ASP A 83 8.33 17.58 -10.77
C ASP A 83 9.65 16.94 -10.28
N THR A 84 9.80 16.73 -8.96
CA THR A 84 11.04 16.20 -8.37
C THR A 84 10.81 15.09 -7.35
N ILE A 85 11.79 14.18 -7.23
CA ILE A 85 11.79 13.08 -6.25
C ILE A 85 11.62 13.57 -4.80
N PRO A 86 12.33 14.63 -4.33
CA PRO A 86 12.12 15.13 -2.96
C PRO A 86 10.69 15.61 -2.70
N GLN A 87 9.99 16.17 -3.68
CA GLN A 87 8.58 16.52 -3.53
C GLN A 87 7.70 15.27 -3.48
N ALA A 88 7.97 14.26 -4.31
CA ALA A 88 7.26 12.98 -4.27
C ALA A 88 7.36 12.29 -2.89
N LEU A 89 8.55 12.36 -2.27
CA LEU A 89 8.75 11.87 -0.89
C LEU A 89 7.93 12.67 0.12
N LYS A 90 7.90 14.01 0.01
CA LYS A 90 7.07 14.86 0.87
C LYS A 90 5.59 14.55 0.72
N LEU A 91 5.12 14.30 -0.51
CA LEU A 91 3.74 13.89 -0.77
C LEU A 91 3.41 12.55 -0.08
N ALA A 92 4.26 11.54 -0.23
CA ALA A 92 4.05 10.24 0.42
C ALA A 92 4.04 10.36 1.95
N LEU A 93 4.97 11.13 2.51
CA LEU A 93 5.02 11.39 3.96
C LEU A 93 3.78 12.15 4.45
N LEU A 94 3.29 13.12 3.67
CA LEU A 94 2.08 13.87 3.99
C LEU A 94 0.84 12.98 3.94
N VAL A 95 0.69 12.19 2.87
CA VAL A 95 -0.44 11.27 2.71
C VAL A 95 -0.44 10.20 3.80
N PHE A 96 0.73 9.64 4.11
CA PHE A 96 0.85 8.68 5.20
C PHE A 96 0.60 9.33 6.56
N GLY A 97 1.37 10.35 6.92
CA GLY A 97 1.32 10.98 8.24
C GLY A 97 0.03 11.74 8.53
N GLY A 98 -0.62 12.28 7.50
CA GLY A 98 -1.87 13.04 7.62
C GLY A 98 -3.14 12.20 7.49
N PHE A 99 -3.09 11.04 6.83
CA PHE A 99 -4.28 10.23 6.53
C PHE A 99 -4.08 8.76 6.86
N VAL A 100 -3.26 8.04 6.08
CA VAL A 100 -3.21 6.56 6.13
C VAL A 100 -2.72 6.06 7.50
N GLY A 101 -1.64 6.63 8.02
CA GLY A 101 -1.06 6.29 9.31
C GLY A 101 -2.04 6.50 10.47
N PRO A 102 -2.58 7.72 10.67
CA PRO A 102 -3.55 7.99 11.74
C PRO A 102 -4.84 7.15 11.63
N VAL A 103 -5.42 7.02 10.43
CA VAL A 103 -6.64 6.20 10.22
C VAL A 103 -6.37 4.75 10.60
N GLY A 104 -5.27 4.18 10.12
CA GLY A 104 -4.87 2.82 10.47
C GLY A 104 -4.55 2.64 11.95
N LEU A 105 -3.93 3.64 12.58
CA LEU A 105 -3.54 3.58 13.99
C LEU A 105 -4.77 3.58 14.89
N ILE A 106 -5.72 4.48 14.61
CA ILE A 106 -7.01 4.52 15.30
C ILE A 106 -7.71 3.17 15.14
N ALA A 107 -7.83 2.65 13.91
CA ALA A 107 -8.45 1.34 13.66
C ALA A 107 -7.76 0.21 14.44
N ASN A 108 -6.43 0.22 14.55
CA ASN A 108 -5.70 -0.78 15.34
C ASN A 108 -6.03 -0.70 16.83
N PHE A 109 -6.10 0.50 17.42
CA PHE A 109 -6.45 0.70 18.83
C PHE A 109 -7.89 0.30 19.17
N TYR A 110 -8.78 0.26 18.17
CA TYR A 110 -10.15 -0.26 18.29
C TYR A 110 -10.28 -1.73 17.88
N SER A 111 -9.17 -2.45 17.70
CA SER A 111 -9.13 -3.87 17.36
C SER A 111 -8.39 -4.67 18.43
N ASP A 112 -8.49 -6.00 18.38
CA ASP A 112 -7.72 -6.91 19.25
C ASP A 112 -6.28 -7.15 18.75
N ARG A 113 -5.86 -6.47 17.68
CA ARG A 113 -4.54 -6.69 17.07
C ARG A 113 -3.44 -5.96 17.87
N PRO A 114 -2.28 -6.61 18.08
CA PRO A 114 -1.15 -5.96 18.72
C PRO A 114 -0.65 -4.79 17.86
N ILE A 115 -0.10 -3.75 18.50
CA ILE A 115 0.45 -2.56 17.80
C ILE A 115 1.51 -2.92 16.74
N GLY A 116 2.18 -4.07 16.90
CA GLY A 116 3.11 -4.60 15.90
C GLY A 116 2.47 -4.89 14.55
N ALA A 117 1.17 -5.22 14.50
CA ALA A 117 0.43 -5.39 13.24
C ALA A 117 0.34 -4.07 12.48
N TRP A 118 -0.05 -2.99 13.18
CA TRP A 118 -0.03 -1.65 12.58
C TRP A 118 1.38 -1.21 12.17
N LEU A 119 2.42 -1.53 12.93
CA LEU A 119 3.78 -1.17 12.53
C LEU A 119 4.21 -1.91 11.24
N LEU A 120 3.86 -3.20 11.13
CA LEU A 120 4.16 -4.00 9.94
C LEU A 120 3.39 -3.50 8.72
N ASP A 121 2.09 -3.30 8.87
CA ASP A 121 1.20 -2.89 7.78
C ASP A 121 1.40 -1.42 7.41
N GLY A 122 1.60 -0.55 8.40
CA GLY A 122 1.90 0.86 8.22
C GLY A 122 3.25 1.09 7.55
N ALA A 123 4.29 0.30 7.88
CA ALA A 123 5.57 0.38 7.19
C ALA A 123 5.46 -0.04 5.71
N TYR A 124 4.75 -1.14 5.43
CA TYR A 124 4.41 -1.52 4.06
C TYR A 124 3.67 -0.38 3.33
N GLN A 125 2.69 0.24 4.00
CA GLN A 125 1.90 1.34 3.45
C GLN A 125 2.74 2.56 3.10
N LEU A 126 3.60 2.99 4.02
CA LEU A 126 4.50 4.10 3.77
C LEU A 126 5.45 3.82 2.60
N ILE A 127 6.05 2.62 2.55
CA ILE A 127 6.97 2.24 1.47
C ILE A 127 6.25 2.22 0.13
N TYR A 128 5.04 1.63 0.05
CA TYR A 128 4.34 1.64 -1.23
C TYR A 128 3.91 3.04 -1.64
N LEU A 129 3.51 3.91 -0.70
CA LEU A 129 3.14 5.29 -1.01
C LEU A 129 4.34 6.05 -1.57
N ILE A 130 5.54 5.83 -1.03
CA ILE A 130 6.80 6.39 -1.55
C ILE A 130 7.06 5.89 -2.97
N LEU A 131 6.96 4.58 -3.21
CA LEU A 131 7.19 4.03 -4.55
C LEU A 131 6.17 4.56 -5.56
N MET A 132 4.89 4.53 -5.20
CA MET A 132 3.82 5.07 -6.05
C MET A 132 4.02 6.55 -6.35
N SER A 133 4.33 7.38 -5.34
CA SER A 133 4.50 8.81 -5.55
C SER A 133 5.70 9.14 -6.45
N ILE A 134 6.82 8.43 -6.27
CA ILE A 134 8.00 8.59 -7.14
C ILE A 134 7.65 8.19 -8.57
N ILE A 135 7.00 7.03 -8.75
CA ILE A 135 6.57 6.55 -10.06
C ILE A 135 5.72 7.63 -10.73
N VAL A 136 4.59 8.02 -10.14
CA VAL A 136 3.68 8.96 -10.81
C VAL A 136 4.36 10.30 -11.12
N VAL A 137 5.16 10.86 -10.22
CA VAL A 137 5.87 12.14 -10.44
C VAL A 137 6.89 12.06 -11.58
N LEU A 138 7.56 10.92 -11.77
CA LEU A 138 8.50 10.75 -12.88
C LEU A 138 7.83 10.62 -14.26
N TRP A 139 6.51 10.43 -14.30
CA TRP A 139 5.72 10.23 -15.51
C TRP A 139 4.59 11.25 -15.71
N LEU A 140 4.54 12.28 -14.85
CA LEU A 140 3.64 13.43 -14.97
C LEU A 140 4.05 14.37 -16.12
#